data_AF-A0A3B8RAL8-F1
#
_entry.id   AF-A0A3B8RAL8-F1
#
_cell.length_a   1.000
_cell.length_b   1.000
_cell.length_c   1.000
_cell.angle_alpha   90.00
_cell.angle_beta   90.00
_cell.angle_gamma   90.00
#
_symmetry.space_group_name_H-M   'P 1'
#
loop_
_entity.id
_entity.type
_entity.pdbx_description
1 polymer ?
#
loop_
_entity_poly.entity_id
_entity_poly.type
_entity_poly.pdbx_seq_one_letter_code
_entity_poly.pdbx_strand_id
1 'polypeptide(L)' 'VLEGWEVKAVRAGRAQIKEGYVLIRAAELYLIGAHITALPQASTHVQPDPVRTRKLLLHGAEIRKLI' A
#
# COMPACT_ATOMS: atom_id res chain seq x y z
N VAL A 1 2.06 -0.31 6.58
CA VAL A 1 2.27 1.16 6.76
C VAL A 1 2.95 1.71 5.52
N LEU A 2 2.52 2.87 5.02
CA LEU A 2 3.09 3.50 3.84
C LEU A 2 4.46 4.13 4.14
N GLU A 3 5.36 4.09 3.17
CA GLU A 3 6.64 4.77 3.22
C GLU A 3 6.50 6.26 2.89
N GLY A 4 7.46 7.08 3.32
CA GLY A 4 7.38 8.53 3.14
C GLY A 4 7.25 8.98 1.67
N TRP A 5 7.86 8.25 0.72
CA TRP A 5 7.71 8.53 -0.70
C TRP A 5 6.34 8.15 -1.25
N GLU A 6 5.73 7.07 -0.74
CA GLU A 6 4.37 6.63 -1.11
C GLU A 6 3.35 7.68 -0.68
N VAL A 7 3.50 8.24 0.52
CA VAL A 7 2.62 9.32 1.01
C VAL A 7 2.68 10.55 0.10
N LYS A 8 3.88 10.96 -0.32
CA LYS A 8 4.05 12.10 -1.24
C LYS A 8 3.46 11.82 -2.61
N ALA A 9 3.64 10.61 -3.15
CA ALA A 9 3.08 10.20 -4.43
C ALA A 9 1.54 10.19 -4.43
N VAL A 10 0.93 9.63 -3.37
CA VAL A 10 -0.53 9.60 -3.19
C VAL A 10 -1.10 11.02 -3.10
N ARG A 11 -0.46 11.92 -2.32
CA ARG A 11 -0.86 13.33 -2.24
C ARG A 11 -0.78 14.06 -3.59
N ALA A 12 0.13 13.64 -4.46
CA ALA A 12 0.25 14.16 -5.82
C ALA A 12 -0.68 13.45 -6.84
N GLY A 13 -1.60 12.60 -6.39
CA GLY A 13 -2.54 11.88 -7.26
C GLY A 13 -1.92 10.74 -8.05
N ARG A 14 -0.72 10.27 -7.69
CA ARG A 14 0.03 9.22 -8.42
C ARG A 14 -0.16 7.83 -7.82
N ALA A 15 -1.38 7.49 -7.48
CA ALA A 15 -1.74 6.19 -6.95
C ALA A 15 -2.93 5.61 -7.72
N GLN A 16 -2.80 4.34 -8.12
CA GLN A 16 -3.84 3.57 -8.78
C GLN A 16 -4.06 2.27 -8.03
N ILE A 17 -5.29 2.04 -7.59
CA ILE A 17 -5.69 0.81 -6.88
C ILE A 17 -6.44 -0.15 -7.82
N LYS A 18 -6.66 0.27 -9.08
CA LYS A 18 -7.27 -0.58 -10.11
C LYS A 18 -6.45 -1.86 -10.25
N GLU A 19 -7.14 -3.01 -10.33
CA GLU A 19 -6.55 -4.37 -10.40
C GLU A 19 -5.88 -4.84 -9.09
N GLY A 20 -5.85 -4.01 -8.05
CA GLY A 20 -5.41 -4.42 -6.72
C GLY A 20 -6.46 -5.30 -6.02
N TYR A 21 -5.98 -6.27 -5.23
CA TYR A 21 -6.83 -7.14 -4.41
C TYR A 21 -6.27 -7.25 -2.99
N VAL A 22 -7.14 -7.68 -2.07
CA VAL A 22 -6.77 -7.89 -0.66
C VAL A 22 -6.59 -9.37 -0.41
N LEU A 23 -5.44 -9.74 0.16
CA LEU A 23 -5.17 -11.07 0.68
C LEU A 23 -5.29 -11.06 2.20
N ILE A 24 -6.10 -11.98 2.73
CA ILE A 24 -6.21 -12.23 4.17
C ILE A 24 -5.31 -13.40 4.52
N ARG A 25 -4.36 -13.20 5.43
CA ARG A 25 -3.44 -14.26 5.89
C ARG A 25 -3.17 -14.08 7.37
N ALA A 26 -3.36 -15.15 8.16
CA ALA A 26 -3.05 -15.18 9.59
C ALA A 26 -3.63 -14.00 10.39
N ALA A 27 -4.93 -13.70 10.18
CA ALA A 27 -5.63 -12.56 10.79
C ALA A 27 -5.02 -11.18 10.47
N GLU A 28 -4.35 -11.05 9.32
CA GLU A 28 -3.84 -9.79 8.80
C GLU A 28 -4.28 -9.59 7.35
N LEU A 29 -4.43 -8.33 6.94
CA LEU A 29 -4.85 -7.95 5.60
C LEU A 29 -3.72 -7.27 4.85
N TYR A 30 -3.55 -7.67 3.59
CA TYR A 30 -2.51 -7.17 2.71
C TYR A 30 -3.12 -6.71 1.38
N LEU A 31 -2.83 -5.47 0.99
CA LEU A 31 -3.16 -4.94 -0.33
C LEU A 31 -2.03 -5.31 -1.30
N ILE A 32 -2.39 -6.02 -2.37
CA ILE A 32 -1.50 -6.49 -3.42
C ILE A 32 -1.93 -5.85 -4.74
N GLY A 33 -0.96 -5.52 -5.60
CA GLY A 33 -1.22 -5.02 -6.96
C GLY A 33 -1.59 -3.55 -7.06
N ALA A 34 -1.70 -2.82 -5.95
CA ALA A 34 -1.85 -1.36 -5.99
C ALA A 34 -0.55 -0.71 -6.48
N HIS A 35 -0.66 0.19 -7.46
CA HIS A 35 0.47 0.88 -8.08
C HIS A 35 0.60 2.31 -7.54
N ILE A 36 1.73 2.63 -6.91
CA ILE A 36 2.05 3.98 -6.44
C ILE A 36 3.33 4.43 -7.13
N THR A 37 3.23 5.41 -8.03
CA THR A 37 4.38 5.87 -8.82
C THR A 37 5.15 6.92 -8.04
N ALA A 38 6.43 6.67 -7.77
CA ALA A 38 7.29 7.63 -7.10
C ALA A 38 7.35 8.99 -7.83
N LEU A 39 7.55 10.05 -7.06
CA LEU A 39 7.86 11.36 -7.63
C LEU A 39 9.30 11.37 -8.17
N PRO A 40 9.62 12.18 -9.19
CA PRO A 40 11.01 12.32 -9.68
C PRO A 40 11.96 12.84 -8.60
N GLN A 41 11.41 13.54 -7.60
CA GLN A 41 12.10 14.11 -6.45
C GLN A 41 12.20 13.11 -5.28
N ALA A 42 11.85 11.84 -5.48
CA ALA A 42 12.05 10.81 -4.47
C ALA A 42 13.55 10.70 -4.13
N SER A 43 13.85 10.37 -2.87
CA SER A 43 15.23 10.25 -2.40
C SER A 43 16.00 9.22 -3.22
N THR A 44 17.21 9.55 -3.66
CA THR A 44 18.12 8.63 -4.37
C THR A 44 18.59 7.45 -3.51
N HIS A 45 18.44 7.56 -2.19
CA HIS A 45 18.81 6.50 -1.23
C HIS A 45 17.67 5.49 -0.99
N VAL A 46 16.52 5.69 -1.63
CA VAL A 46 15.39 4.76 -1.58
C VAL A 46 15.17 4.22 -2.97
N GLN A 47 14.98 2.90 -3.10
CA GLN A 47 14.59 2.27 -4.35
C GLN A 47 13.08 2.00 -4.31
N PRO A 48 12.24 2.86 -4.92
CA PRO A 48 10.79 2.75 -4.79
C PRO A 48 10.30 1.52 -5.56
N ASP A 49 9.57 0.63 -4.88
CA ASP A 49 8.78 -0.42 -5.52
C ASP A 49 7.32 0.06 -5.67
N PRO A 50 6.85 0.34 -6.90
CA PRO A 50 5.50 0.84 -7.12
C PRO A 50 4.40 -0.14 -6.70
N VAL A 51 4.66 -1.45 -6.77
CA VAL A 51 3.67 -2.52 -6.56
C VAL A 51 3.86 -3.27 -5.23
N ARG A 52 4.66 -2.68 -4.32
CA ARG A 52 4.93 -3.21 -2.98
C ARG A 52 3.65 -3.70 -2.29
N THR A 53 3.72 -4.87 -1.66
CA THR A 53 2.61 -5.37 -0.83
C THR A 53 2.47 -4.52 0.43
N ARG A 54 1.26 -4.03 0.72
CA ARG A 54 1.01 -3.08 1.82
C ARG A 54 0.09 -3.69 2.86
N LYS A 55 0.57 -3.80 4.10
CA LYS A 55 -0.28 -4.18 5.24
C LYS A 55 -1.34 -3.11 5.52
N LEU A 56 -2.60 -3.54 5.57
CA LEU A 56 -3.74 -2.73 5.96
C LEU A 56 -3.88 -2.73 7.50
N LEU A 57 -4.35 -1.60 8.04
CA LEU A 57 -4.54 -1.43 9.47
C LEU A 57 -6.04 -1.48 9.77
N LEU A 58 -6.47 -2.50 10.50
CA LEU A 58 -7.84 -2.71 10.94
C LEU A 58 -7.84 -3.15 12.41
N HIS A 59 -8.96 -2.93 13.10
CA HIS A 59 -9.17 -3.48 14.43
C HIS A 59 -9.40 -4.99 14.37
N GLY A 60 -8.98 -5.72 15.41
CA GLY A 60 -9.16 -7.18 15.46
C GLY A 60 -10.63 -7.62 15.37
N ALA A 61 -11.57 -6.80 15.84
CA ALA A 61 -13.00 -7.05 15.69
C ALA A 61 -13.49 -6.91 14.23
N GLU A 62 -12.88 -6.05 13.44
CA GLU A 62 -13.21 -5.87 12.01
C GLU A 62 -12.65 -7.02 11.19
N ILE A 63 -11.41 -7.44 11.47
CA ILE A 63 -10.77 -8.59 10.81
C ILE A 63 -11.59 -9.87 11.03
N ARG A 64 -12.09 -10.10 12.25
CA ARG A 64 -12.96 -11.22 12.57
C ARG A 64 -14.32 -11.21 11.85
N LYS A 65 -14.76 -10.08 11.31
CA LYS A 65 -15.99 -10.02 10.48
C LYS A 65 -15.74 -10.42 9.02
N LEU A 66 -14.48 -10.44 8.60
CA LEU A 66 -14.06 -10.70 7.21
C LEU A 66 -13.55 -12.14 7.01
N ILE A 67 -13.37 -12.90 8.09
CA ILE A 67 -12.96 -14.32 8.14
C ILE A 67 -14.14 -15.11 8.68
#